data_AF-A0A661JJ56-F1
#
_entry.id   AF-A0A661JJ56-F1
#
_cell.length_a   1.000
_cell.length_b   1.000
_cell.length_c   1.000
_cell.angle_alpha   90.00
_cell.angle_beta   90.00
_cell.angle_gamma   90.00
#
_symmetry.space_group_name_H-M   'P 1'
#
loop_
_entity.id
_entity.type
_entity.pdbx_description
1 polymer ?
#
loop_
_entity_poly.entity_id
_entity_poly.type
_entity_poly.pdbx_seq_one_letter_code
_entity_poly.pdbx_strand_id
1 'polypeptide(L)'
;MKKIKRKRSSFKLQKGFTLLELLLSVAIFSLIVGIIGGAFRLSVRSWEKGEEEVEEFRKTRIVLDMVAQQIKSFFPYWIKMEKEWTIVFQGESKSLKLISPLSLRYPLITGLVLVEYSLGEDGDTDNGRSLVLREVRVVDEDSLEESLKAPKAEGSETVLLSGLEDLTFEYYIYPPDSEEGEWQKSWTWEENKDSDEITFPQAIRITIKQKSRNPEDEPLTTAMTVPLITAAFQKQVTIPSSSFPKPSLPPEIKKHSAGTISTPFGPIPMPPDSRKRSGGYSTPFGILPAPPGSGGKTRPSTPFD
;
A
#
# COMPACT_ATOMS: atom_id res chain seq x y z
N MET A 1 -22.12 -96.45 53.90
CA MET A 1 -21.10 -96.10 52.87
C MET A 1 -21.52 -94.81 52.17
N LYS A 2 -20.74 -93.73 52.27
CA LYS A 2 -20.98 -92.46 51.55
C LYS A 2 -19.67 -92.04 50.87
N LYS A 3 -19.58 -92.17 49.54
CA LYS A 3 -18.38 -91.79 48.77
C LYS A 3 -18.35 -90.28 48.58
N ILE A 4 -17.40 -89.60 49.22
CA ILE A 4 -17.15 -88.17 49.05
C ILE A 4 -16.36 -87.98 47.75
N LYS A 5 -17.01 -87.44 46.71
CA LYS A 5 -16.34 -87.00 45.47
C LYS A 5 -15.65 -85.66 45.73
N ARG A 6 -14.31 -85.66 45.79
CA ARG A 6 -13.49 -84.43 45.81
C ARG A 6 -13.54 -83.76 44.43
N LYS A 7 -14.18 -82.59 44.34
CA LYS A 7 -14.14 -81.72 43.17
C LYS A 7 -12.77 -81.03 43.15
N ARG A 8 -11.87 -81.41 42.25
CA ARG A 8 -10.58 -80.73 42.06
C ARG A 8 -10.85 -79.37 41.39
N SER A 9 -10.74 -78.27 42.13
CA SER A 9 -10.70 -76.95 41.53
C SER A 9 -9.33 -76.78 40.84
N SER A 10 -9.34 -76.73 39.52
CA SER A 10 -8.18 -76.30 38.72
C SER A 10 -7.94 -74.82 39.02
N PHE A 11 -6.94 -74.52 39.87
CA PHE A 11 -6.40 -73.16 39.96
C PHE A 11 -5.65 -72.89 38.67
N LYS A 12 -6.22 -72.05 37.79
CA LYS A 12 -5.48 -71.46 36.68
C LYS A 12 -4.41 -70.56 37.29
N LEU A 13 -3.16 -71.00 37.27
CA LEU A 13 -2.00 -70.14 37.53
C LEU A 13 -2.03 -69.00 36.51
N GLN A 14 -2.28 -67.78 36.98
CA GLN A 14 -2.06 -66.59 36.16
C GLN A 14 -0.55 -66.51 35.89
N LYS A 15 -0.16 -66.64 34.62
CA LYS A 15 1.22 -66.43 34.20
C LYS A 15 1.54 -64.94 34.44
N GLY A 16 2.46 -64.65 35.36
CA GLY A 16 3.02 -63.31 35.51
C GLY A 16 3.86 -62.93 34.31
N PHE A 17 4.00 -61.63 34.05
CA PHE A 17 4.87 -61.10 33.00
C PHE A 17 6.31 -61.57 33.22
N THR A 18 6.95 -62.04 32.17
CA THR A 18 8.36 -62.38 32.23
C THR A 18 9.22 -61.11 32.19
N LEU A 19 10.40 -61.14 32.79
CA LEU A 19 11.36 -60.02 32.71
C LEU A 19 11.69 -59.65 31.25
N LEU A 20 11.76 -60.67 30.38
CA LEU A 20 12.00 -60.52 28.95
C LEU A 20 10.88 -59.72 28.25
N GLU A 21 9.63 -60.00 28.60
CA GLU A 21 8.45 -59.35 28.03
C GLU A 21 8.37 -57.87 28.42
N LEU A 22 8.77 -57.54 29.65
CA LEU A 22 8.91 -56.15 30.10
C LEU A 22 10.03 -55.42 29.34
N LEU A 23 11.20 -56.05 29.19
CA LEU A 23 12.33 -55.50 28.44
C LEU A 23 11.96 -55.24 26.98
N LEU A 24 11.31 -56.19 26.33
CA LEU A 24 10.87 -56.06 24.94
C LEU A 24 9.82 -54.94 24.79
N SER A 25 8.87 -54.85 25.72
CA SER A 25 7.84 -53.81 25.71
C SER A 25 8.45 -52.41 25.83
N VAL A 26 9.40 -52.21 26.74
CA VAL A 26 10.09 -50.91 26.91
C VAL A 26 10.97 -50.60 25.69
N ALA A 27 11.61 -51.60 25.08
CA ALA A 27 12.41 -51.42 23.87
C ALA A 27 11.56 -50.98 22.68
N ILE A 28 10.43 -51.67 22.43
CA ILE A 28 9.49 -51.32 21.36
C ILE A 28 8.86 -49.95 21.63
N PHE A 29 8.48 -49.66 22.87
CA PHE A 29 7.92 -48.36 23.24
C PHE A 29 8.91 -47.23 22.98
N SER A 30 10.17 -47.38 23.40
CA SER A 30 11.23 -46.39 23.14
C SER A 30 11.48 -46.19 21.64
N LEU A 31 11.44 -47.27 20.86
CA LEU A 31 11.55 -47.21 19.40
C LEU A 31 10.39 -46.42 18.78
N ILE A 32 9.15 -46.69 19.18
CA ILE A 32 7.96 -45.99 18.68
C ILE A 32 8.04 -44.50 19.02
N VAL A 33 8.35 -44.16 20.28
CA VAL A 33 8.52 -42.77 20.71
C VAL A 33 9.62 -42.07 19.91
N GLY A 34 10.73 -42.77 19.62
CA GLY A 34 11.81 -42.26 18.78
C GLY A 34 11.35 -41.95 17.35
N ILE A 35 10.57 -42.84 16.73
CA ILE A 35 10.02 -42.64 15.38
C ILE A 35 9.04 -41.47 15.37
N ILE A 36 8.11 -41.40 16.34
CA ILE A 36 7.14 -40.31 16.44
C ILE A 36 7.86 -38.97 16.66
N GLY A 37 8.85 -38.93 17.55
CA GLY A 37 9.66 -37.73 17.80
C GLY A 37 10.45 -37.29 16.56
N GLY A 38 10.98 -38.24 15.79
CA GLY A 38 11.66 -37.98 14.52
C GLY A 38 10.70 -37.42 13.46
N ALA A 39 9.54 -38.05 13.28
CA ALA A 39 8.51 -37.59 12.34
C ALA A 39 8.00 -36.19 12.71
N PHE A 40 7.72 -35.95 13.99
CA PHE A 40 7.25 -34.65 14.47
C PHE A 40 8.27 -33.52 14.22
N ARG A 41 9.56 -33.78 14.48
CA ARG A 41 10.63 -32.81 14.16
C ARG A 41 10.72 -32.51 12.67
N LEU A 42 10.52 -33.52 11.82
CA LEU A 42 10.53 -33.32 10.37
C LEU A 42 9.31 -32.49 9.94
N SER A 43 8.12 -32.80 10.45
CA SER A 43 6.90 -32.05 10.16
C SER A 43 7.01 -30.57 10.55
N VAL A 44 7.53 -30.27 11.75
CA VAL A 44 7.72 -28.88 12.21
C VAL A 44 8.68 -28.13 11.30
N ARG A 45 9.83 -28.72 10.95
CA ARG A 45 10.80 -28.07 10.06
C ARG A 45 10.26 -27.84 8.64
N SER A 46 9.50 -28.80 8.11
CA SER A 46 8.85 -28.64 6.82
C SER A 46 7.78 -27.55 6.86
N TRP A 47 7.07 -27.41 7.98
CA TRP A 47 6.08 -26.36 8.18
C TRP A 47 6.72 -24.97 8.27
N GLU A 48 7.76 -24.82 9.09
CA GLU A 48 8.50 -23.55 9.24
C GLU A 48 9.05 -23.06 7.89
N LYS A 49 9.63 -23.97 7.08
CA LYS A 49 10.12 -23.63 5.74
C LYS A 49 8.98 -23.20 4.79
N GLY A 50 7.82 -23.85 4.88
CA GLY A 50 6.67 -23.51 4.05
C GLY A 50 5.98 -22.21 4.47
N GLU A 51 5.95 -21.87 5.75
CA GLU A 51 5.34 -20.62 6.23
C GLU A 51 6.08 -19.38 5.75
N GLU A 52 7.42 -19.43 5.70
CA GLU A 52 8.24 -18.30 5.28
C GLU A 52 8.01 -17.92 3.81
N GLU A 53 7.96 -18.92 2.92
CA GLU A 53 7.67 -18.73 1.49
C GLU A 53 6.24 -18.20 1.27
N VAL A 54 5.28 -18.74 2.04
CA VAL A 54 3.89 -18.27 2.01
C VAL A 54 3.77 -16.83 2.52
N GLU A 55 4.59 -16.40 3.49
CA GLU A 55 4.60 -15.04 4.00
C GLU A 55 5.09 -14.03 2.95
N GLU A 56 6.15 -14.36 2.22
CA GLU A 56 6.68 -13.52 1.12
C GLU A 56 5.62 -13.35 0.02
N PHE A 57 4.97 -14.43 -0.39
CA PHE A 57 3.89 -14.36 -1.38
C PHE A 57 2.69 -13.54 -0.90
N ARG A 58 2.31 -13.67 0.37
CA ARG A 58 1.23 -12.86 0.98
C ARG A 58 1.57 -11.38 0.96
N LYS A 59 2.80 -11.00 1.29
CA LYS A 59 3.27 -9.61 1.23
C LYS A 59 3.17 -9.06 -0.18
N THR A 60 3.71 -9.78 -1.17
CA THR A 60 3.62 -9.40 -2.59
C THR A 60 2.18 -9.21 -3.04
N ARG A 61 1.28 -10.12 -2.64
CA ARG A 61 -0.13 -10.06 -3.01
C ARG A 61 -0.82 -8.81 -2.44
N ILE A 62 -0.60 -8.52 -1.16
CA ILE A 62 -1.19 -7.35 -0.50
C ILE A 62 -0.70 -6.06 -1.16
N VAL A 63 0.61 -5.95 -1.44
CA VAL A 63 1.19 -4.78 -2.11
C VAL A 63 0.60 -4.61 -3.51
N LEU A 64 0.52 -5.69 -4.30
CA LEU A 64 -0.07 -5.63 -5.63
C LEU A 64 -1.55 -5.24 -5.61
N ASP A 65 -2.33 -5.73 -4.64
CA ASP A 65 -3.74 -5.35 -4.52
C ASP A 65 -3.88 -3.85 -4.16
N MET A 66 -3.00 -3.28 -3.31
CA MET A 66 -2.96 -1.84 -3.02
C MET A 66 -2.58 -1.01 -4.25
N VAL A 67 -1.53 -1.42 -4.96
CA VAL A 67 -1.07 -0.77 -6.20
C VAL A 67 -2.18 -0.82 -7.25
N ALA A 68 -2.84 -1.97 -7.41
CA ALA A 68 -3.96 -2.13 -8.34
C ALA A 68 -5.15 -1.24 -7.98
N GLN A 69 -5.46 -1.04 -6.70
CA GLN A 69 -6.51 -0.12 -6.26
C GLN A 69 -6.16 1.34 -6.60
N GLN A 70 -4.91 1.75 -6.41
CA GLN A 70 -4.47 3.10 -6.76
C GLN A 70 -4.49 3.35 -8.27
N ILE A 71 -4.03 2.37 -9.05
CA ILE A 71 -4.07 2.40 -10.53
C ILE A 71 -5.52 2.40 -11.04
N LYS A 72 -6.43 1.59 -10.46
CA LYS A 72 -7.87 1.60 -10.81
C LYS A 72 -8.53 2.95 -10.53
N SER A 73 -8.00 3.69 -9.56
CA SER A 73 -8.46 5.04 -9.22
C SER A 73 -7.85 6.11 -10.12
N PHE A 74 -7.18 5.72 -11.22
CA PHE A 74 -6.61 6.64 -12.20
C PHE A 74 -7.59 7.76 -12.61
N PHE A 75 -7.08 8.99 -12.60
CA PHE A 75 -7.76 10.17 -13.11
C PHE A 75 -6.94 10.80 -14.23
N PRO A 76 -7.47 10.89 -15.47
CA PRO A 76 -6.76 11.55 -16.57
C PRO A 76 -6.72 13.05 -16.32
N TYR A 77 -5.55 13.53 -15.90
CA TYR A 77 -5.33 14.94 -15.59
C TYR A 77 -4.58 15.62 -16.74
N TRP A 78 -5.18 16.67 -17.27
CA TRP A 78 -4.60 17.52 -18.31
C TRP A 78 -3.91 18.72 -17.67
N ILE A 79 -2.71 19.02 -18.12
CA ILE A 79 -1.91 20.15 -17.66
C ILE A 79 -1.36 20.90 -18.87
N LYS A 80 -1.26 22.22 -18.77
CA LYS A 80 -0.67 23.05 -19.81
C LYS A 80 0.82 23.26 -19.52
N MET A 81 1.68 22.51 -20.20
CA MET A 81 3.14 22.65 -20.09
C MET A 81 3.67 23.41 -21.30
N GLU A 82 4.47 24.46 -21.06
CA GLU A 82 5.16 25.22 -22.13
C GLU A 82 4.24 25.71 -23.27
N LYS A 83 2.97 25.97 -22.93
CA LYS A 83 1.85 26.39 -23.80
C LYS A 83 1.14 25.27 -24.59
N GLU A 84 1.54 24.02 -24.43
CA GLU A 84 0.86 22.85 -25.00
C GLU A 84 0.10 22.08 -23.92
N TRP A 85 -1.05 21.52 -24.27
CA TRP A 85 -1.77 20.60 -23.37
C TRP A 85 -1.10 19.23 -23.43
N THR A 86 -0.80 18.68 -22.26
CA THR A 86 -0.27 17.33 -22.10
C THR A 86 -1.04 16.58 -21.02
N ILE A 87 -0.99 15.26 -21.08
CA ILE A 87 -1.54 14.40 -20.03
C ILE A 87 -0.42 13.89 -19.15
N VAL A 88 -0.67 13.90 -17.84
CA VAL A 88 0.33 13.48 -16.84
C VAL A 88 0.60 11.98 -16.87
N PHE A 89 -0.36 11.18 -17.36
CA PHE A 89 -0.20 9.75 -17.44
C PHE A 89 0.94 9.38 -18.40
N GLN A 90 1.94 8.67 -17.89
CA GLN A 90 3.06 8.15 -18.66
C GLN A 90 3.35 6.74 -18.18
N GLY A 91 3.36 5.79 -19.12
CA GLY A 91 3.65 4.40 -18.86
C GLY A 91 4.90 3.97 -19.62
N GLU A 92 5.92 3.52 -18.90
CA GLU A 92 7.07 2.84 -19.49
C GLU A 92 7.15 1.40 -18.95
N SER A 93 8.11 0.61 -19.44
CA SER A 93 8.25 -0.78 -19.02
C SER A 93 8.68 -0.91 -17.56
N LYS A 94 9.41 0.06 -17.00
CA LYS A 94 9.95 0.03 -15.62
C LYS A 94 9.38 1.13 -14.73
N SER A 95 8.59 2.03 -15.27
CA SER A 95 8.02 3.16 -14.54
C SER A 95 6.57 3.39 -14.94
N LEU A 96 5.75 3.82 -13.98
CA LEU A 96 4.37 4.20 -14.22
C LEU A 96 4.08 5.48 -13.47
N LYS A 97 3.66 6.51 -14.19
CA LYS A 97 3.29 7.81 -13.66
C LYS A 97 1.83 8.10 -13.95
N LEU A 98 1.07 8.48 -12.93
CA LEU A 98 -0.35 8.77 -13.06
C LEU A 98 -0.83 9.75 -12.00
N ILE A 99 -2.01 10.33 -12.20
CA ILE A 99 -2.75 11.03 -11.14
C ILE A 99 -3.81 10.11 -10.56
N SER A 100 -3.91 10.09 -9.23
CA SER A 100 -4.92 9.32 -8.49
C SER A 100 -5.52 10.17 -7.37
N PRO A 101 -6.82 10.03 -7.05
CA PRO A 101 -7.40 10.57 -5.82
C PRO A 101 -7.10 9.69 -4.60
N LEU A 102 -6.53 8.50 -4.81
CA LEU A 102 -6.11 7.60 -3.74
C LEU A 102 -4.62 7.79 -3.46
N SER A 103 -4.27 8.03 -2.20
CA SER A 103 -2.89 8.03 -1.70
C SER A 103 -2.66 6.81 -0.83
N LEU A 104 -1.59 6.06 -1.11
CA LEU A 104 -1.14 4.95 -0.27
C LEU A 104 -0.31 5.45 0.91
N ARG A 105 0.32 6.62 0.81
CA ARG A 105 1.14 7.21 1.89
C ARG A 105 0.30 7.99 2.91
N TYR A 106 -0.77 8.65 2.47
CA TYR A 106 -1.59 9.54 3.27
C TYR A 106 -3.10 9.25 3.14
N PRO A 107 -3.59 8.11 3.68
CA PRO A 107 -4.96 7.63 3.43
C PRO A 107 -6.08 8.56 3.95
N LEU A 108 -5.78 9.42 4.92
CA LEU A 108 -6.74 10.37 5.51
C LEU A 108 -6.75 11.73 4.81
N ILE A 109 -5.83 11.96 3.88
CA ILE A 109 -5.68 13.22 3.18
C ILE A 109 -6.38 13.11 1.83
N THR A 110 -7.42 13.92 1.65
CA THR A 110 -8.17 13.99 0.40
C THR A 110 -7.50 14.93 -0.60
N GLY A 111 -7.51 14.57 -1.88
CA GLY A 111 -6.97 15.38 -2.96
C GLY A 111 -6.39 14.51 -4.06
N LEU A 112 -5.96 15.13 -5.16
CA LEU A 112 -5.21 14.43 -6.20
C LEU A 112 -3.75 14.29 -5.76
N VAL A 113 -3.16 13.15 -6.07
CA VAL A 113 -1.74 12.88 -5.90
C VAL A 113 -1.14 12.46 -7.23
N LEU A 114 0.04 13.00 -7.53
CA LEU A 114 0.95 12.45 -8.53
C LEU A 114 1.59 11.20 -7.93
N VAL A 115 1.40 10.09 -8.62
CA VAL A 115 1.88 8.76 -8.24
C VAL A 115 2.91 8.33 -9.26
N GLU A 116 4.09 7.96 -8.78
CA GLU A 116 5.16 7.40 -9.59
C GLU A 116 5.62 6.09 -8.98
N TYR A 117 5.44 5.00 -9.73
CA TYR A 117 6.04 3.71 -9.46
C TYR A 117 7.31 3.56 -10.28
N SER A 118 8.36 3.03 -9.67
CA SER A 118 9.58 2.65 -10.38
C SER A 118 10.30 1.50 -9.68
N LEU A 119 11.27 0.93 -10.38
CA LEU A 119 12.23 -0.01 -9.81
C LEU A 119 13.39 0.80 -9.20
N GLY A 120 13.47 0.84 -7.87
CA GLY A 120 14.57 1.43 -7.11
C GLY A 120 15.68 0.43 -6.85
N GLU A 121 16.91 0.92 -6.71
CA GLU A 121 18.06 0.13 -6.25
C GLU A 121 18.14 0.25 -4.73
N ASP A 122 18.22 -0.87 -4.01
CA ASP A 122 18.52 -0.81 -2.57
C ASP A 122 20.00 -0.46 -2.38
N GLY A 123 20.27 0.49 -1.47
CA GLY A 123 21.63 0.92 -1.13
C GLY A 123 22.48 -0.16 -0.43
N ASP A 124 21.89 -1.32 -0.12
CA ASP A 124 22.57 -2.47 0.46
C ASP A 124 22.54 -3.63 -0.55
N THR A 125 23.70 -3.94 -1.12
CA THR A 125 23.91 -4.73 -2.34
C THR A 125 23.36 -6.17 -2.28
N ASP A 126 22.99 -6.66 -1.10
CA ASP A 126 22.51 -8.02 -0.88
C ASP A 126 20.98 -8.17 -1.09
N ASN A 127 20.23 -7.07 -0.93
CA ASN A 127 18.77 -7.08 -0.81
C ASN A 127 17.98 -7.05 -2.14
N GLY A 128 18.67 -7.00 -3.28
CA GLY A 128 18.05 -6.94 -4.61
C GLY A 128 17.51 -5.55 -4.95
N ARG A 129 16.58 -5.48 -5.90
CA ARG A 129 15.89 -4.24 -6.27
C ARG A 129 14.57 -4.12 -5.51
N SER A 130 13.99 -2.92 -5.50
CA SER A 130 12.78 -2.63 -4.74
C SER A 130 11.73 -1.93 -5.61
N LEU A 131 10.46 -2.32 -5.49
CA LEU A 131 9.34 -1.52 -6.00
C LEU A 131 9.19 -0.31 -5.09
N VAL A 132 9.41 0.88 -5.65
CA VAL A 132 9.32 2.15 -4.93
C VAL A 132 8.14 2.98 -5.41
N LEU A 133 7.60 3.76 -4.48
CA LEU A 133 6.49 4.68 -4.69
C LEU A 133 6.92 6.09 -4.32
N ARG A 134 6.78 7.04 -5.25
CA ARG A 134 6.80 8.47 -4.96
C ARG A 134 5.39 9.03 -5.10
N GLU A 135 4.95 9.72 -4.05
CA GLU A 135 3.68 10.46 -4.05
C GLU A 135 3.91 11.93 -3.77
N VAL A 136 3.39 12.80 -4.63
CA VAL A 136 3.38 14.25 -4.45
C VAL A 136 1.95 14.76 -4.50
N ARG A 137 1.56 15.58 -3.53
CA ARG A 137 0.21 16.14 -3.47
C ARG A 137 0.05 17.20 -4.56
N VAL A 138 -1.04 17.12 -5.31
CA VAL A 138 -1.41 18.13 -6.31
C VAL A 138 -2.26 19.18 -5.61
N VAL A 139 -1.68 20.35 -5.37
CA VAL A 139 -2.37 21.50 -4.75
C VAL A 139 -2.97 22.41 -5.82
N ASP A 140 -2.17 22.71 -6.85
CA ASP A 140 -2.49 23.54 -8.00
C ASP A 140 -1.67 23.11 -9.22
N GLU A 141 -1.96 23.71 -10.38
CA GLU A 141 -1.31 23.37 -11.66
C GLU A 141 0.18 23.74 -11.69
N ASP A 142 0.57 24.87 -11.10
CA ASP A 142 1.96 25.35 -11.08
C ASP A 142 2.84 24.43 -10.22
N SER A 143 2.35 24.03 -9.05
CA SER A 143 3.01 23.07 -8.14
C SER A 143 3.19 21.70 -8.78
N LEU A 144 2.22 21.26 -9.59
CA LEU A 144 2.32 20.02 -10.34
C LEU A 144 3.36 20.13 -11.46
N GLU A 145 3.36 21.22 -12.23
CA GLU A 145 4.38 21.46 -13.27
C GLU A 145 5.79 21.44 -12.67
N GLU A 146 5.99 22.12 -11.55
CA GLU A 146 7.27 22.11 -10.83
C GLU A 146 7.65 20.68 -10.41
N SER A 147 6.71 19.91 -9.86
CA SER A 147 6.95 18.54 -9.40
C SER A 147 7.28 17.55 -10.53
N LEU A 148 6.75 17.79 -11.73
CA LEU A 148 7.02 17.02 -12.94
C LEU A 148 8.38 17.35 -13.56
N LYS A 149 8.84 18.60 -13.42
CA LYS A 149 10.13 19.07 -13.95
C LYS A 149 11.29 18.89 -12.96
N ALA A 150 11.00 18.93 -11.66
CA ALA A 150 12.01 18.84 -10.62
C ALA A 150 12.66 17.45 -10.58
N PRO A 151 13.98 17.37 -10.34
CA PRO A 151 14.62 16.09 -10.06
C PRO A 151 14.01 15.46 -8.81
N LYS A 152 13.92 14.12 -8.81
CA LYS A 152 13.44 13.36 -7.66
C LYS A 152 14.31 13.67 -6.45
N ALA A 153 13.71 14.23 -5.39
CA ALA A 153 14.43 14.50 -4.15
C ALA A 153 14.86 13.17 -3.50
N GLU A 154 16.08 13.14 -2.98
CA GLU A 154 16.62 11.98 -2.27
C GLU A 154 15.74 11.65 -1.05
N GLY A 155 15.35 10.38 -0.90
CA GLY A 155 14.45 9.93 0.17
C GLY A 155 12.97 10.31 0.01
N SER A 156 12.55 10.86 -1.13
CA SER A 156 11.12 11.12 -1.40
C SER A 156 10.32 9.85 -1.71
N GLU A 157 11.02 8.77 -2.06
CA GLU A 157 10.47 7.46 -2.40
C GLU A 157 10.21 6.60 -1.15
N THR A 158 9.16 5.78 -1.21
CA THR A 158 8.81 4.80 -0.19
C THR A 158 8.90 3.40 -0.78
N VAL A 159 9.66 2.51 -0.14
CA VAL A 159 9.77 1.11 -0.56
C VAL A 159 8.46 0.39 -0.25
N LEU A 160 7.82 -0.19 -1.27
CA LEU A 160 6.61 -0.99 -1.13
C LEU A 160 6.91 -2.49 -1.03
N LEU A 161 7.87 -2.97 -1.81
CA LEU A 161 8.26 -4.38 -1.85
C LEU A 161 9.74 -4.49 -2.23
N SER A 162 10.53 -5.16 -1.39
CA SER A 162 11.96 -5.43 -1.62
C SER A 162 12.20 -6.84 -2.14
N GLY A 163 13.45 -7.17 -2.48
CA GLY A 163 13.82 -8.51 -2.93
C GLY A 163 13.39 -8.81 -4.36
N LEU A 164 13.28 -7.79 -5.21
CA LEU A 164 12.93 -7.95 -6.61
C LEU A 164 14.17 -8.19 -7.46
N GLU A 165 14.07 -9.14 -8.38
CA GLU A 165 14.97 -9.24 -9.53
C GLU A 165 14.54 -8.26 -10.61
N ASP A 166 13.23 -8.22 -10.88
CA ASP A 166 12.66 -7.37 -11.93
C ASP A 166 11.21 -6.95 -11.67
N LEU A 167 10.85 -5.79 -12.21
CA LEU A 167 9.50 -5.24 -12.25
C LEU A 167 9.20 -4.81 -13.68
N THR A 168 8.06 -5.19 -14.23
CA THR A 168 7.66 -4.80 -15.59
C THR A 168 6.20 -4.38 -15.63
N PHE A 169 5.95 -3.26 -16.31
CA PHE A 169 4.62 -2.80 -16.69
C PHE A 169 4.40 -3.02 -18.20
N GLU A 170 3.21 -3.50 -18.56
CA GLU A 170 2.74 -3.59 -19.94
C GLU A 170 1.34 -2.99 -20.03
N TYR A 171 1.00 -2.43 -21.19
CA TYR A 171 -0.19 -1.63 -21.41
C TYR A 171 -1.04 -2.27 -22.51
N TYR A 172 -2.27 -2.66 -22.19
CA TYR A 172 -3.20 -3.22 -23.17
C TYR A 172 -3.99 -2.11 -23.82
N ILE A 173 -3.83 -1.94 -25.13
CA ILE A 173 -4.45 -0.86 -25.89
C ILE A 173 -5.32 -1.49 -26.98
N TYR A 174 -6.48 -0.90 -27.23
CA TYR A 174 -7.39 -1.31 -28.29
C TYR A 174 -7.44 -0.23 -29.36
N PRO A 175 -6.65 -0.35 -30.44
CA PRO A 175 -6.63 0.65 -31.50
C PRO A 175 -8.04 0.80 -32.12
N PRO A 176 -8.45 2.02 -32.51
CA PRO A 176 -9.78 2.26 -33.07
C PRO A 176 -10.01 1.48 -34.40
N ASP A 177 -8.95 1.23 -35.15
CA ASP A 177 -8.99 0.54 -36.44
C ASP A 177 -8.80 -1.00 -36.35
N SER A 178 -8.73 -1.55 -35.14
CA SER A 178 -8.50 -2.98 -34.91
C SER A 178 -9.64 -3.61 -34.12
N GLU A 179 -9.99 -4.85 -34.45
CA GLU A 179 -10.91 -5.66 -33.63
C GLU A 179 -10.20 -6.34 -32.44
N GLU A 180 -8.86 -6.30 -32.43
CA GLU A 180 -8.01 -6.93 -31.41
C GLU A 180 -7.14 -5.88 -30.72
N GLY A 181 -7.04 -5.96 -29.39
CA GLY A 181 -6.11 -5.14 -28.62
C GLY A 181 -4.74 -5.80 -28.47
N GLU A 182 -3.71 -4.97 -28.28
CA GLU A 182 -2.31 -5.37 -28.22
C GLU A 182 -1.66 -4.94 -26.90
N TRP A 183 -0.72 -5.76 -26.41
CA TRP A 183 0.12 -5.41 -25.27
C TRP A 183 1.35 -4.65 -25.74
N GLN A 184 1.53 -3.45 -25.23
CA GLN A 184 2.67 -2.59 -25.52
C GLN A 184 3.51 -2.37 -24.26
N LYS A 185 4.81 -2.10 -24.44
CA LYS A 185 5.76 -1.90 -23.32
C LYS A 185 5.79 -0.45 -22.82
N SER A 186 5.22 0.47 -23.58
CA SER A 186 5.14 1.88 -23.25
C SER A 186 3.83 2.46 -23.75
N TRP A 187 3.42 3.54 -23.11
CA TRP A 187 2.39 4.46 -23.56
C TRP A 187 2.80 5.85 -23.11
N THR A 188 3.03 6.75 -24.05
CA THR A 188 3.38 8.15 -23.75
C THR A 188 2.44 9.10 -24.45
N TRP A 189 2.27 10.30 -23.89
CA TRP A 189 1.48 11.34 -24.54
C TRP A 189 2.08 11.72 -25.90
N GLU A 190 3.40 11.86 -25.94
CA GLU A 190 4.14 12.33 -27.11
C GLU A 190 3.94 11.44 -28.34
N GLU A 191 3.79 10.13 -28.15
CA GLU A 191 3.53 9.16 -29.22
C GLU A 191 2.06 9.15 -29.66
N ASN A 192 1.13 9.57 -28.81
CA ASN A 192 -0.32 9.45 -29.04
C ASN A 192 -1.01 10.78 -29.36
N LYS A 193 -0.36 11.93 -29.11
CA LYS A 193 -0.97 13.27 -29.23
C LYS A 193 -1.46 13.63 -30.64
N ASP A 194 -0.81 13.07 -31.67
CA ASP A 194 -1.10 13.36 -33.08
C ASP A 194 -2.14 12.40 -33.68
N SER A 195 -2.66 11.46 -32.88
CA SER A 195 -3.70 10.51 -33.32
C SER A 195 -5.09 11.16 -33.30
N ASP A 196 -5.92 10.82 -34.29
CA ASP A 196 -7.30 11.34 -34.41
C ASP A 196 -8.17 11.00 -33.19
N GLU A 197 -7.91 9.86 -32.55
CA GLU A 197 -8.56 9.43 -31.32
C GLU A 197 -7.54 8.95 -30.30
N ILE A 198 -7.40 9.70 -29.20
CA ILE A 198 -6.49 9.34 -28.12
C ILE A 198 -7.05 8.13 -27.37
N THR A 199 -6.31 7.03 -27.46
CA THR A 199 -6.69 5.76 -26.83
C THR A 199 -5.85 5.53 -25.59
N PHE A 200 -6.51 5.48 -24.42
CA PHE A 200 -5.84 5.10 -23.18
C PHE A 200 -5.72 3.58 -23.05
N PRO A 201 -4.70 3.07 -22.33
CA PRO A 201 -4.64 1.66 -21.99
C PRO A 201 -5.92 1.22 -21.27
N GLN A 202 -6.53 0.12 -21.72
CA GLN A 202 -7.71 -0.47 -21.06
C GLN A 202 -7.31 -1.41 -19.91
N ALA A 203 -6.06 -1.86 -19.87
CA ALA A 203 -5.51 -2.58 -18.74
C ALA A 203 -4.00 -2.33 -18.61
N ILE A 204 -3.50 -2.43 -17.39
CA ILE A 204 -2.06 -2.44 -17.10
C ILE A 204 -1.73 -3.79 -16.48
N ARG A 205 -0.73 -4.48 -17.02
CA ARG A 205 -0.18 -5.70 -16.42
C ARG A 205 1.08 -5.35 -15.67
N ILE A 206 1.11 -5.77 -14.41
CA ILE A 206 2.27 -5.64 -13.53
C ILE A 206 2.85 -7.04 -13.39
N THR A 207 4.12 -7.21 -13.75
CA THR A 207 4.85 -8.46 -13.59
C THR A 207 6.02 -8.23 -12.63
N ILE A 208 6.03 -8.97 -11.53
CA ILE A 208 7.08 -8.93 -10.52
C ILE A 208 7.83 -10.26 -10.55
N LYS A 209 9.16 -10.19 -10.66
CA LYS A 209 10.07 -11.33 -10.46
C LYS A 209 10.80 -11.14 -9.16
N GLN A 210 10.61 -12.04 -8.22
CA GLN A 210 11.28 -12.01 -6.92
C GLN A 210 12.58 -12.80 -6.99
N LYS A 211 13.63 -12.27 -6.35
CA LYS A 211 14.92 -12.94 -6.25
C LYS A 211 14.72 -14.24 -5.46
N SER A 212 15.13 -15.36 -6.06
CA SER A 212 15.11 -16.63 -5.34
C SER A 212 16.18 -16.64 -4.24
N ARG A 213 15.85 -17.25 -3.09
CA ARG A 213 16.81 -17.49 -2.00
C ARG A 213 17.88 -18.50 -2.37
N ASN A 214 17.53 -19.46 -3.24
CA ASN A 214 18.46 -20.45 -3.77
C ASN A 214 18.69 -20.15 -5.26
N PRO A 215 19.93 -19.88 -5.69
CA PRO A 215 20.23 -19.57 -7.09
C PRO A 215 19.79 -20.66 -8.09
N GLU A 216 19.59 -21.89 -7.64
CA GLU A 216 19.13 -23.00 -8.48
C GLU A 216 17.59 -23.11 -8.58
N ASP A 217 16.84 -22.41 -7.72
CA ASP A 217 15.38 -22.40 -7.79
C ASP A 217 14.92 -21.31 -8.78
N GLU A 218 13.88 -21.58 -9.57
CA GLU A 218 13.33 -20.58 -10.49
C GLU A 218 12.77 -19.37 -9.73
N PRO A 219 13.02 -18.14 -10.20
CA PRO A 219 12.52 -16.94 -9.55
C PRO A 219 10.99 -16.90 -9.59
N LEU A 220 10.38 -16.65 -8.43
CA LEU A 220 8.94 -16.56 -8.30
C LEU A 220 8.44 -15.36 -9.11
N THR A 221 7.65 -15.65 -10.15
CA THR A 221 7.06 -14.64 -11.03
C THR A 221 5.58 -14.50 -10.74
N THR A 222 5.16 -13.31 -10.31
CA THR A 222 3.75 -12.97 -10.10
C THR A 222 3.32 -11.91 -11.09
N ALA A 223 2.25 -12.17 -11.83
CA ALA A 223 1.65 -11.20 -12.74
C ALA A 223 0.22 -10.84 -12.29
N MET A 224 -0.11 -9.55 -12.36
CA MET A 224 -1.45 -9.03 -12.09
C MET A 224 -1.89 -8.13 -13.23
N THR A 225 -3.08 -8.37 -13.78
CA THR A 225 -3.71 -7.49 -14.75
C THR A 225 -4.72 -6.59 -14.05
N VAL A 226 -4.55 -5.29 -14.20
CA VAL A 226 -5.37 -4.24 -13.62
C VAL A 226 -6.20 -3.61 -14.74
N PRO A 227 -7.52 -3.89 -14.82
CA PRO A 227 -8.37 -3.21 -15.80
C PRO A 227 -8.54 -1.74 -15.42
N LEU A 228 -8.56 -0.87 -16.42
CA LEU A 228 -8.80 0.56 -16.30
C LEU A 228 -10.17 0.90 -16.89
N ILE A 229 -10.94 1.73 -16.17
CA ILE A 229 -12.23 2.22 -16.68
C ILE A 229 -11.95 3.48 -17.51
N THR A 230 -11.55 3.29 -18.77
CA THR A 230 -11.18 4.41 -19.66
C THR A 230 -12.30 4.89 -20.57
N ALA A 231 -13.34 4.07 -20.76
CA ALA A 231 -14.47 4.37 -21.64
C ALA A 231 -15.24 5.66 -21.27
N ALA A 232 -15.22 6.06 -20.00
CA ALA A 232 -15.83 7.32 -19.56
C ALA A 232 -15.04 8.55 -20.00
N PHE A 233 -13.72 8.41 -20.16
CA PHE A 233 -12.81 9.51 -20.47
C PHE A 233 -12.67 9.74 -21.97
N GLN A 234 -12.75 8.69 -22.79
CA GLN A 234 -12.63 8.77 -24.24
C GLN A 234 -13.67 9.70 -24.89
N LYS A 235 -14.86 9.84 -24.28
CA LYS A 235 -15.90 10.80 -24.72
C LYS A 235 -15.66 12.26 -24.28
N GLN A 236 -14.75 12.51 -23.33
CA GLN A 236 -14.39 13.83 -22.81
C GLN A 236 -13.04 14.35 -23.33
N VAL A 237 -12.30 13.56 -24.12
CA VAL A 237 -11.03 13.93 -24.76
C VAL A 237 -11.25 14.86 -25.98
N THR A 238 -12.31 15.67 -25.95
CA THR A 238 -12.35 16.89 -26.76
C THR A 238 -11.41 17.86 -26.07
N ILE A 239 -10.19 18.04 -26.62
CA ILE A 239 -9.23 19.04 -26.19
C ILE A 239 -10.01 20.30 -25.76
N PRO A 240 -9.83 20.82 -24.52
CA PRO A 240 -10.54 22.02 -24.12
C PRO A 240 -10.26 23.10 -25.14
N SER A 241 -11.28 23.39 -25.96
CA SER A 241 -11.30 24.51 -26.88
C SER A 241 -10.74 25.71 -26.12
N SER A 242 -9.82 26.44 -26.75
CA SER A 242 -9.09 27.59 -26.22
C SER A 242 -9.97 28.78 -25.79
N SER A 243 -11.25 28.56 -25.54
CA SER A 243 -12.23 29.54 -25.11
C SER A 243 -13.06 28.99 -23.93
N PHE A 244 -12.47 29.03 -22.73
CA PHE A 244 -13.34 29.28 -21.57
C PHE A 244 -13.95 30.67 -21.79
N PRO A 245 -15.28 30.82 -21.88
CA PRO A 245 -15.86 32.15 -21.79
C PRO A 245 -15.43 32.71 -20.44
N LYS A 246 -14.75 33.87 -20.44
CA LYS A 246 -14.50 34.64 -19.23
C LYS A 246 -15.81 34.68 -18.44
N PRO A 247 -15.82 34.37 -17.12
CA PRO A 247 -16.99 34.62 -16.32
C PRO A 247 -17.35 36.09 -16.51
N SER A 248 -18.50 36.34 -17.13
CA SER A 248 -19.00 37.70 -17.24
C SER A 248 -19.22 38.18 -15.82
N LEU A 249 -18.50 39.23 -15.43
CA LEU A 249 -18.80 39.95 -14.21
C LEU A 249 -20.31 40.27 -14.24
N PRO A 250 -21.06 39.97 -13.16
CA PRO A 250 -22.45 40.40 -13.10
C PRO A 250 -22.48 41.92 -13.33
N PRO A 251 -23.50 42.43 -14.06
CA PRO A 251 -23.58 43.85 -14.36
C PRO A 251 -23.48 44.64 -13.07
N GLU A 252 -22.66 45.71 -13.09
CA GLU A 252 -22.46 46.63 -11.98
C GLU A 252 -23.77 46.86 -11.23
N ILE A 253 -23.78 46.48 -9.94
CA ILE A 253 -24.80 46.95 -9.02
C ILE A 253 -24.63 48.47 -8.99
N LYS A 254 -25.49 49.17 -9.73
CA LYS A 254 -25.64 50.62 -9.62
C LYS A 254 -25.75 50.95 -8.15
N LYS A 255 -24.76 51.67 -7.61
CA LYS A 255 -24.82 52.27 -6.28
C LYS A 255 -26.01 53.23 -6.26
N HIS A 256 -27.18 52.74 -5.86
CA HIS A 256 -28.26 53.60 -5.42
C HIS A 256 -27.92 54.07 -4.01
N SER A 257 -27.61 55.37 -3.96
CA SER A 257 -27.46 56.18 -2.77
C SER A 257 -28.56 55.90 -1.73
N ALA A 258 -28.13 55.86 -0.47
CA ALA A 258 -28.85 55.61 0.76
C ALA A 258 -30.31 56.14 0.79
N GLY A 259 -31.25 55.21 0.86
CA GLY A 259 -32.59 55.44 1.39
C GLY A 259 -32.70 54.68 2.72
N THR A 260 -32.94 55.42 3.80
CA THR A 260 -33.19 54.92 5.16
C THR A 260 -34.22 53.79 5.16
N ILE A 261 -33.80 52.57 5.50
CA ILE A 261 -34.70 51.47 5.84
C ILE A 261 -34.56 51.23 7.35
N SER A 262 -35.63 51.53 8.07
CA SER A 262 -35.85 51.21 9.47
C SER A 262 -35.77 49.70 9.71
N THR A 263 -34.91 49.26 10.61
CA THR A 263 -34.84 47.88 11.09
C THR A 263 -36.06 47.55 11.97
N PRO A 264 -36.76 46.42 11.74
CA PRO A 264 -37.78 45.92 12.66
C PRO A 264 -37.17 44.84 13.55
N PHE A 265 -36.27 45.22 14.46
CA PHE A 265 -35.85 44.31 15.53
C PHE A 265 -35.78 45.11 16.84
N GLY A 266 -36.78 44.87 17.70
CA GLY A 266 -36.79 45.39 19.06
C GLY A 266 -35.66 44.82 19.90
N PRO A 267 -35.27 45.49 21.00
CA PRO A 267 -34.12 45.09 21.80
C PRO A 267 -34.35 43.74 22.49
N ILE A 268 -33.35 42.86 22.40
CA ILE A 268 -33.26 41.60 23.13
C ILE A 268 -33.13 41.93 24.64
N PRO A 269 -33.94 41.33 25.54
CA PRO A 269 -33.86 41.62 26.96
C PRO A 269 -32.60 40.99 27.59
N MET A 270 -31.89 41.78 28.40
CA MET A 270 -30.77 41.30 29.22
C MET A 270 -31.25 40.37 30.35
N PRO A 271 -30.47 39.33 30.72
CA PRO A 271 -30.73 38.56 31.92
C PRO A 271 -30.36 39.36 33.19
N PRO A 272 -31.02 39.09 34.34
CA PRO A 272 -30.85 39.89 35.55
C PRO A 272 -29.52 39.60 36.25
N ASP A 273 -28.85 40.67 36.66
CA ASP A 273 -27.67 40.64 37.53
C ASP A 273 -28.10 40.17 38.94
N SER A 274 -27.44 39.12 39.45
CA SER A 274 -27.52 38.77 40.86
C SER A 274 -26.16 38.35 41.39
N ARG A 275 -25.45 39.33 41.95
CA ARG A 275 -24.37 39.10 42.91
C ARG A 275 -24.86 38.29 44.12
N LYS A 276 -23.91 37.50 44.64
CA LYS A 276 -23.87 36.77 45.91
C LYS A 276 -24.48 35.36 45.90
N ARG A 277 -23.60 34.35 45.84
CA ARG A 277 -23.40 33.41 46.96
C ARG A 277 -22.09 32.62 46.80
N SER A 278 -21.48 32.41 47.96
CA SER A 278 -20.18 31.81 48.25
C SER A 278 -20.21 30.27 48.28
N GLY A 279 -19.04 29.66 48.11
CA GLY A 279 -18.75 28.23 48.33
C GLY A 279 -18.42 27.56 47.00
N GLY A 280 -17.20 27.16 46.68
CA GLY A 280 -16.19 26.53 47.53
C GLY A 280 -16.18 25.04 47.24
N TYR A 281 -15.56 24.61 46.14
CA TYR A 281 -15.11 23.23 45.94
C TYR A 281 -13.85 23.19 45.07
N SER A 282 -12.96 22.31 45.48
CA SER A 282 -11.54 22.21 45.23
C SER A 282 -11.18 21.22 44.11
N THR A 283 -10.16 21.59 43.31
CA THR A 283 -9.09 20.76 42.70
C THR A 283 -9.43 19.65 41.68
N PRO A 284 -8.46 19.20 40.85
CA PRO A 284 -7.39 19.96 40.17
C PRO A 284 -7.21 19.57 38.68
N PHE A 285 -6.73 20.51 37.87
CA PHE A 285 -6.18 20.25 36.54
C PHE A 285 -4.73 19.77 36.66
N GLY A 286 -4.44 18.59 36.11
CA GLY A 286 -3.09 18.03 36.01
C GLY A 286 -2.27 18.75 34.93
N ILE A 287 -1.09 19.22 35.33
CA ILE A 287 -0.07 19.83 34.47
C ILE A 287 0.81 18.69 33.92
N LEU A 288 0.95 18.62 32.59
CA LEU A 288 1.95 17.78 31.92
C LEU A 288 3.33 18.47 31.98
N PRO A 289 4.43 17.77 32.31
CA PRO A 289 5.76 18.38 32.39
C PRO A 289 6.46 18.50 31.03
N ALA A 290 7.25 19.58 30.88
CA ALA A 290 8.12 19.88 29.75
C ALA A 290 9.40 19.00 29.73
N PRO A 291 10.03 18.75 28.56
CA PRO A 291 11.26 17.98 28.45
C PRO A 291 12.52 18.79 28.86
N PRO A 292 13.56 18.15 29.43
CA PRO A 292 14.77 18.84 29.88
C PRO A 292 15.73 19.15 28.72
N GLY A 293 16.30 20.36 28.74
CA GLY A 293 17.32 20.82 27.80
C GLY A 293 18.68 20.16 27.98
N SER A 294 19.32 19.80 26.88
CA SER A 294 20.72 19.38 26.84
C SER A 294 21.62 20.60 26.59
N GLY A 295 22.34 21.01 27.63
CA GLY A 295 23.36 22.04 27.56
C GLY A 295 24.57 21.62 26.72
N GLY A 296 25.11 22.60 25.98
CA GLY A 296 26.31 22.45 25.18
C GLY A 296 27.56 22.15 26.02
N LYS A 297 28.40 21.25 25.50
CA LYS A 297 29.83 21.18 25.82
C LYS A 297 30.61 21.11 24.52
N THR A 298 31.33 22.19 24.26
CA THR A 298 32.39 22.35 23.27
C THR A 298 33.55 21.39 23.57
N ARG A 299 34.04 20.67 22.56
CA ARG A 299 35.33 19.97 22.58
C ARG A 299 36.24 20.54 21.48
N PRO A 300 37.52 20.81 21.76
CA PRO A 300 38.42 21.45 20.81
C PRO A 300 39.01 20.45 19.80
N SER A 301 39.28 20.98 18.61
CA SER A 301 39.97 20.38 17.47
C SER A 301 41.48 20.24 17.72
N THR A 302 42.04 19.08 17.41
CA THR A 302 43.49 18.89 17.19
C THR A 302 43.77 18.73 15.69
N PRO A 303 44.93 19.21 15.18
CA PRO A 303 45.22 19.26 13.76
C PRO A 303 45.85 17.96 13.24
N PHE A 304 45.67 17.73 11.95
CA PHE A 304 46.39 16.75 11.14
C PHE A 304 47.83 17.24 10.86
N ASP A 305 48.79 16.34 11.05
CA ASP A 305 50.03 16.22 10.26
C ASP A 305 49.84 15.05 9.28
#